data_AF-A0A2M7CPN3-F1
#
_entry.id   AF-A0A2M7CPN3-F1
#
_cell.length_a   1.000
_cell.length_b   1.000
_cell.length_c   1.000
_cell.angle_alpha   90.00
_cell.angle_beta   90.00
_cell.angle_gamma   90.00
#
_symmetry.space_group_name_H-M   'P 1'
#
loop_
_entity.id
_entity.type
_entity.pdbx_description
1 polymer ?
#
loop_
_entity_poly.entity_id
_entity_poly.type
_entity_poly.pdbx_seq_one_letter_code
_entity_poly.pdbx_strand_id
1 'polypeptide(L)'
;MNHIFLYGPPGTGKSTVGQTVAHNLKLPFIDLDRVIEVNAGLSIPQIMETQGESAFRDMETEVLKNLVNGKETVIALGGGTLLRDENRVLVEKCGSVILLMAELDTLLDRLNADSHKRPLLAGDLREKLASLLAKRSEHYHSFPLLFHVDGKTAGQNAYQAQVLLGRYHLSAMGEYDVIVGQIANLSHGNIIVTDENVAKFHVEKVVASLRASGFDPKVLTIPAGEAHKDLETVNWLWHGFLEAGLDRKSTVIALGGGVVGDMTGFAASTYMRGIEWIGAPTTLLSMVDASLGGKTGFDLPEGKNLIGSFYPPKLVLADPQLLETLPEAELISGMAEVVKHGIISDPELFSLC
;
A
#
# COMPACT_ATOMS: atom_id res chain seq x y z
N MET A 1 10.95 -0.27 -7.40
CA MET A 1 10.92 0.41 -6.08
C MET A 1 9.79 1.41 -6.16
N ASN A 2 8.93 1.47 -5.14
CA ASN A 2 7.64 2.17 -5.24
C ASN A 2 7.53 3.26 -4.16
N HIS A 3 8.27 4.35 -4.32
CA HIS A 3 8.25 5.45 -3.35
C HIS A 3 6.85 6.07 -3.24
N ILE A 4 6.58 6.78 -2.13
CA ILE A 4 5.32 7.49 -1.94
C ILE A 4 5.65 8.98 -1.85
N PHE A 5 5.12 9.79 -2.76
CA PHE A 5 5.41 11.21 -2.83
C PHE A 5 4.19 12.02 -2.39
N LEU A 6 4.40 12.95 -1.47
CA LEU A 6 3.37 13.86 -0.96
C LEU A 6 3.60 15.22 -1.61
N TYR A 7 2.66 15.65 -2.45
CA TYR A 7 2.74 16.90 -3.20
C TYR A 7 1.52 17.79 -2.92
N GLY A 8 1.61 19.08 -3.27
CA GLY A 8 0.52 20.03 -3.15
C GLY A 8 0.93 21.41 -2.62
N PRO A 9 -0.02 22.36 -2.56
CA PRO A 9 0.23 23.73 -2.11
C PRO A 9 0.92 23.84 -0.73
N PRO A 10 1.61 24.95 -0.43
CA PRO A 10 2.06 25.25 0.92
C PRO A 10 0.88 25.29 1.91
N GLY A 11 1.06 24.78 3.13
CA GLY A 11 0.00 24.76 4.16
C GLY A 11 -0.90 23.52 4.17
N THR A 12 -0.78 22.62 3.20
CA THR A 12 -1.58 21.38 3.15
C THR A 12 -1.15 20.30 4.15
N GLY A 13 0.04 20.46 4.77
CA GLY A 13 0.55 19.55 5.79
C GLY A 13 1.32 18.34 5.25
N LYS A 14 1.92 18.44 4.05
CA LYS A 14 2.74 17.37 3.42
C LYS A 14 3.71 16.69 4.38
N SER A 15 4.47 17.46 5.16
CA SER A 15 5.46 16.91 6.08
C SER A 15 4.81 16.16 7.25
N THR A 16 3.76 16.73 7.85
CA THR A 16 3.04 16.10 8.98
C THR A 16 2.28 14.84 8.53
N VAL A 17 1.52 14.93 7.44
CA VAL A 17 0.80 13.78 6.87
C VAL A 17 1.78 12.71 6.40
N GLY A 18 2.85 13.11 5.71
CA GLY A 18 3.89 12.19 5.23
C GLY A 18 4.61 11.45 6.36
N GLN A 19 4.90 12.12 7.48
CA GLN A 19 5.46 11.46 8.67
C GLN A 19 4.52 10.39 9.25
N THR A 20 3.22 10.70 9.35
CA THR A 20 2.23 9.72 9.84
C THR A 20 2.06 8.55 8.87
N VAL A 21 2.00 8.80 7.56
CA VAL A 21 1.95 7.73 6.54
C VAL A 21 3.20 6.84 6.63
N ALA A 22 4.39 7.44 6.74
CA ALA A 22 5.64 6.69 6.87
C ALA A 22 5.66 5.83 8.14
N HIS A 23 5.21 6.38 9.27
CA HIS A 23 5.09 5.65 10.52
C HIS A 23 4.13 4.46 10.39
N ASN A 24 2.94 4.70 9.84
CA ASN A 24 1.91 3.67 9.66
C ASN A 24 2.37 2.53 8.74
N LEU A 25 3.19 2.84 7.73
CA LEU A 25 3.73 1.86 6.77
C LEU A 25 5.11 1.29 7.15
N LYS A 26 5.67 1.67 8.31
CA LYS A 26 7.05 1.34 8.73
C LYS A 26 8.12 1.71 7.69
N LEU A 27 7.91 2.79 6.96
CA LEU A 27 8.84 3.31 5.97
C LEU A 27 9.64 4.51 6.51
N PRO A 28 10.83 4.80 5.96
CA PRO A 28 11.51 6.06 6.21
C PRO A 28 10.68 7.25 5.70
N PHE A 29 10.83 8.40 6.36
CA PHE A 29 10.28 9.68 5.92
C PHE A 29 11.40 10.65 5.57
N ILE A 30 11.25 11.35 4.44
CA ILE A 30 12.17 12.41 4.01
C ILE A 30 11.35 13.64 3.59
N ASP A 31 11.80 14.81 4.02
CA ASP A 31 11.30 16.10 3.54
C ASP A 31 12.34 16.70 2.59
N LEU A 32 11.98 16.87 1.31
CA LEU A 32 12.92 17.32 0.27
C LEU A 32 13.46 18.72 0.57
N ASP A 33 12.59 19.63 1.02
CA ASP A 33 12.96 21.00 1.37
C ASP A 33 14.00 20.98 2.50
N ARG A 34 13.81 20.12 3.51
CA ARG A 34 14.75 19.98 4.62
C ARG A 34 16.12 19.44 4.18
N VAL A 35 16.15 18.47 3.26
CA VAL A 35 17.41 17.92 2.73
C VAL A 35 18.19 19.00 1.98
N ILE A 36 17.51 19.82 1.17
CA ILE A 36 18.15 20.93 0.45
C ILE A 36 18.76 21.94 1.43
N GLU A 37 18.01 22.35 2.46
CA GLU A 37 18.53 23.30 3.45
C GLU A 37 19.75 22.77 4.19
N VAL A 38 19.74 21.49 4.58
CA VAL A 38 20.87 20.84 5.25
C VAL A 38 22.09 20.76 4.34
N ASN A 39 21.90 20.39 3.07
CA ASN A 39 22.99 20.30 2.10
C ASN A 39 23.60 21.66 1.74
N ALA A 40 22.76 22.69 1.62
CA ALA A 40 23.20 24.05 1.28
C ALA A 40 23.72 24.84 2.49
N GLY A 41 23.37 24.43 3.72
CA GLY A 41 23.64 25.20 4.94
C GLY A 41 22.88 26.53 5.01
N LEU A 42 21.85 26.70 4.19
CA LEU A 42 21.05 27.92 4.03
C LEU A 42 19.56 27.57 4.04
N SER A 43 18.72 28.47 4.53
CA SER A 43 17.26 28.32 4.40
C SER A 43 16.81 28.55 2.96
N ILE A 44 15.68 27.97 2.56
CA ILE A 44 15.14 28.15 1.19
C ILE A 44 15.00 29.64 0.80
N PRO A 45 14.45 30.54 1.64
CA PRO A 45 14.38 31.97 1.31
C PRO A 45 15.76 32.58 1.02
N GLN A 46 16.80 32.19 1.77
CA GLN A 46 18.16 32.68 1.56
C GLN A 46 18.75 32.15 0.25
N ILE A 47 18.49 30.88 -0.10
CA ILE A 47 18.91 30.29 -1.38
C ILE A 47 18.24 31.06 -2.53
N MET A 48 16.93 31.30 -2.45
CA MET A 48 16.20 32.03 -3.49
C MET A 48 16.67 33.49 -3.64
N GLU A 49 17.01 34.17 -2.53
CA GLU A 49 17.52 35.54 -2.55
C GLU A 49 18.94 35.64 -3.12
N THR A 50 19.82 34.70 -2.77
CA THR A 50 21.25 34.76 -3.12
C THR A 50 21.57 34.12 -4.46
N GLN A 51 20.86 33.05 -4.84
CA GLN A 51 21.16 32.22 -6.02
C GLN A 51 20.02 32.20 -7.04
N GLY A 52 18.84 32.73 -6.68
CA GLY A 52 17.66 32.78 -7.54
C GLY A 52 16.83 31.49 -7.55
N GLU A 53 15.61 31.59 -8.07
CA GLU A 53 14.68 30.45 -8.12
C GLU A 53 15.18 29.32 -9.02
N SER A 54 15.79 29.62 -10.17
CA SER A 54 16.27 28.57 -11.09
C SER A 54 17.29 27.64 -10.43
N ALA A 55 18.26 28.21 -9.70
CA ALA A 55 19.26 27.43 -8.99
C ALA A 55 18.64 26.54 -7.90
N PHE A 56 17.66 27.06 -7.15
CA PHE A 56 16.91 26.26 -6.18
C PHE A 56 16.18 25.08 -6.85
N ARG A 57 15.55 25.30 -8.01
CA ARG A 57 14.88 24.24 -8.77
C ARG A 57 15.87 23.19 -9.31
N ASP A 58 17.08 23.60 -9.67
CA ASP A 58 18.15 22.66 -10.06
C ASP A 58 18.59 21.81 -8.87
N MET A 59 18.71 22.40 -7.67
CA MET A 59 19.00 21.66 -6.44
C MET A 59 17.89 20.66 -6.09
N GLU A 60 16.61 21.05 -6.20
CA GLU A 60 15.47 20.13 -6.01
C GLU A 60 15.60 18.90 -6.91
N THR A 61 15.91 19.12 -8.19
CA THR A 61 16.05 18.08 -9.20
C THR A 61 17.19 17.11 -8.85
N GLU A 62 18.36 17.64 -8.48
CA GLU A 62 19.52 16.81 -8.13
C GLU A 62 19.31 16.01 -6.84
N VAL A 63 18.73 16.62 -5.80
CA VAL A 63 18.41 15.89 -4.56
C VAL A 63 17.38 14.80 -4.84
N LEU A 64 16.34 15.10 -5.61
CA LEU A 64 15.29 14.14 -5.96
C LEU A 64 15.86 12.93 -6.71
N LYS A 65 16.72 13.13 -7.72
CA LYS A 65 17.42 12.04 -8.44
C LYS A 65 18.21 11.13 -7.51
N ASN A 66 18.85 11.68 -6.49
CA ASN A 66 19.61 10.88 -5.52
C ASN A 66 18.68 10.07 -4.61
N LEU A 67 17.56 10.66 -4.16
CA LEU A 67 16.64 10.01 -3.23
C LEU A 67 15.89 8.83 -3.86
N VAL A 68 15.48 8.94 -5.12
CA VAL A 68 14.69 7.88 -5.80
C VAL A 68 15.50 6.63 -6.15
N ASN A 69 16.82 6.66 -6.02
CA ASN A 69 17.69 5.49 -6.17
C ASN A 69 17.89 4.72 -4.86
N GLY A 70 17.37 5.24 -3.75
CA GLY A 70 17.48 4.65 -2.43
C GLY A 70 16.43 3.56 -2.15
N LYS A 71 16.32 3.19 -0.87
CA LYS A 71 15.24 2.32 -0.40
C LYS A 71 13.89 3.03 -0.50
N GLU A 72 12.83 2.25 -0.65
CA GLU A 72 11.45 2.75 -0.59
C GLU A 72 11.24 3.66 0.63
N THR A 73 10.64 4.84 0.38
CA THR A 73 10.59 5.96 1.31
C THR A 73 9.35 6.81 1.02
N VAL A 74 8.77 7.42 2.05
CA VAL A 74 7.75 8.47 1.91
C VAL A 74 8.44 9.83 1.85
N ILE A 75 8.23 10.58 0.76
CA ILE A 75 8.94 11.81 0.45
C ILE A 75 7.94 12.96 0.34
N ALA A 76 8.06 13.96 1.22
CA ALA A 76 7.35 15.22 1.07
C ALA A 76 8.09 16.12 0.06
N LEU A 77 7.39 16.55 -0.98
CA LEU A 77 7.93 17.40 -2.04
C LEU A 77 7.60 18.87 -1.80
N GLY A 78 8.49 19.75 -2.25
CA GLY A 78 8.26 21.19 -2.29
C GLY A 78 7.08 21.54 -3.19
N GLY A 79 6.37 22.64 -2.89
CA GLY A 79 5.13 22.99 -3.59
C GLY A 79 5.30 23.34 -5.08
N GLY A 80 6.53 23.43 -5.58
CA GLY A 80 6.84 23.66 -6.99
C GLY A 80 7.71 22.58 -7.64
N THR A 81 8.07 21.51 -6.91
CA THR A 81 9.02 20.49 -7.39
C THR A 81 8.55 19.84 -8.69
N LEU A 82 7.26 19.53 -8.80
CA LEU A 82 6.68 18.84 -9.95
C LEU A 82 6.21 19.78 -11.08
N LEU A 83 6.49 21.07 -11.00
CA LEU A 83 6.26 21.99 -12.13
C LEU A 83 7.28 21.79 -13.25
N ARG A 84 8.41 21.15 -12.95
CA ARG A 84 9.36 20.68 -13.96
C ARG A 84 8.94 19.30 -14.45
N ASP A 85 8.75 19.18 -15.76
CA ASP A 85 8.35 17.92 -16.39
C ASP A 85 9.34 16.79 -16.11
N GLU A 86 10.66 17.09 -16.05
CA GLU A 86 11.69 16.10 -15.71
C GLU A 86 11.47 15.47 -14.33
N ASN A 87 11.09 16.28 -13.33
CA ASN A 87 10.85 15.81 -11.97
C ASN A 87 9.55 15.03 -11.89
N ARG A 88 8.51 15.50 -12.58
CA ARG A 88 7.23 14.80 -12.67
C ARG A 88 7.41 13.41 -13.27
N VAL A 89 8.04 13.30 -14.44
CA VAL A 89 8.29 12.03 -15.12
C VAL A 89 9.12 11.09 -14.25
N LEU A 90 10.15 11.60 -13.58
CA LEU A 90 10.98 10.81 -12.67
C LEU A 90 10.16 10.24 -11.51
N VAL A 91 9.37 11.08 -10.86
CA VAL A 91 8.58 10.73 -9.68
C VAL A 91 7.47 9.74 -10.03
N GLU A 92 6.72 9.97 -11.10
CA GLU A 92 5.65 9.07 -11.56
C GLU A 92 6.21 7.71 -12.03
N LYS A 93 7.46 7.67 -12.49
CA LYS A 93 8.15 6.40 -12.83
C LYS A 93 8.61 5.63 -11.59
N CYS A 94 8.96 6.35 -10.51
CA CYS A 94 9.57 5.77 -9.31
C CYS A 94 8.57 5.53 -8.17
N GLY A 95 7.31 5.94 -8.31
CA GLY A 95 6.33 5.74 -7.25
C GLY A 95 5.00 6.45 -7.46
N SER A 96 4.17 6.43 -6.42
CA SER A 96 2.84 7.04 -6.41
C SER A 96 2.90 8.47 -5.88
N VAL A 97 2.21 9.40 -6.56
CA VAL A 97 2.08 10.80 -6.15
C VAL A 97 0.71 11.04 -5.54
N ILE A 98 0.69 11.42 -4.26
CA ILE A 98 -0.52 11.84 -3.54
C ILE A 98 -0.53 13.36 -3.47
N LEU A 99 -1.55 13.96 -4.08
CA LEU A 99 -1.77 15.39 -4.05
C LEU A 99 -2.71 15.77 -2.89
N LEU A 100 -2.18 16.56 -1.97
CA LEU A 100 -2.95 17.16 -0.89
C LEU A 100 -3.44 18.55 -1.33
N MET A 101 -4.75 18.77 -1.30
CA MET A 101 -5.39 20.07 -1.55
C MET A 101 -6.08 20.58 -0.29
N ALA A 102 -6.25 21.89 -0.17
CA ALA A 102 -7.09 22.50 0.86
C ALA A 102 -7.70 23.80 0.34
N GLU A 103 -8.79 24.23 0.96
CA GLU A 103 -9.42 25.52 0.68
C GLU A 103 -8.49 26.67 1.07
N LEU A 104 -8.62 27.80 0.36
CA LEU A 104 -7.76 28.98 0.57
C LEU A 104 -7.75 29.43 2.03
N ASP A 105 -8.91 29.48 2.68
CA ASP A 105 -9.04 29.90 4.07
C ASP A 105 -8.34 28.91 5.01
N THR A 106 -8.49 27.59 4.81
CA THR A 106 -7.75 26.56 5.56
C THR A 106 -6.23 26.75 5.45
N LEU A 107 -5.73 27.01 4.23
CA LEU A 107 -4.31 27.21 4.01
C LEU A 107 -3.79 28.46 4.72
N LEU A 108 -4.56 29.55 4.67
CA LEU A 108 -4.20 30.81 5.35
C LEU A 108 -4.14 30.61 6.87
N ASP A 109 -5.15 29.96 7.46
CA ASP A 109 -5.20 29.70 8.89
C ASP A 109 -3.98 28.89 9.35
N ARG A 110 -3.64 27.83 8.60
CA ARG A 110 -2.47 26.99 8.90
C ARG A 110 -1.15 27.72 8.74
N LEU A 111 -0.99 28.53 7.69
CA LEU A 111 0.24 29.29 7.44
C LEU A 111 0.42 30.43 8.45
N ASN A 112 -0.66 31.05 8.92
CA ASN A 112 -0.62 32.11 9.94
C ASN A 112 -0.33 31.55 11.35
N ALA A 113 -0.73 30.31 11.63
CA ALA A 113 -0.44 29.64 12.89
C ALA A 113 1.02 29.17 13.02
N ASP A 114 1.77 29.11 11.92
CA ASP A 114 3.17 28.68 11.89
C ASP A 114 4.09 29.79 12.41
N SER A 115 4.48 29.68 13.68
CA SER A 115 5.23 30.68 14.46
C SER A 115 6.65 30.98 13.93
N HIS A 116 7.14 30.20 12.96
CA HIS A 116 8.48 30.34 12.40
C HIS A 116 8.55 31.17 11.11
N LYS A 117 7.43 31.59 10.53
CA LYS A 117 7.42 32.48 9.35
C LYS A 117 6.90 33.85 9.76
N ARG A 118 7.73 34.88 9.56
CA ARG A 118 7.35 36.29 9.79
C ARG A 118 6.01 36.57 9.09
N PRO A 119 5.06 37.29 9.72
CA PRO A 119 3.82 37.63 9.04
C PRO A 119 4.16 38.57 7.87
N LEU A 120 4.13 38.05 6.65
CA LEU A 120 3.84 38.88 5.48
C LEU A 120 2.47 39.52 5.76
N LEU A 121 2.28 40.78 5.37
CA LEU A 121 0.99 41.46 5.54
C LEU A 121 -0.13 40.53 5.04
N ALA A 122 -1.13 40.23 5.88
CA ALA A 122 -2.11 39.18 5.62
C ALA A 122 -2.84 39.34 4.25
N GLY A 123 -3.00 40.58 3.78
CA GLY A 123 -3.55 40.87 2.45
C GLY A 123 -2.67 40.39 1.30
N ASP A 124 -1.35 40.59 1.39
CA ASP A 124 -0.38 40.15 0.37
C ASP A 124 -0.29 38.61 0.32
N LEU A 125 -0.36 37.93 1.48
CA LEU A 125 -0.35 36.48 1.53
C LEU A 125 -1.59 35.85 0.88
N ARG A 126 -2.79 36.38 1.15
CA ARG A 126 -4.05 35.90 0.56
C ARG A 126 -4.05 36.04 -0.96
N GLU A 127 -3.68 37.20 -1.48
CA GLU A 127 -3.64 37.45 -2.93
C GLU A 127 -2.59 36.57 -3.63
N LYS A 128 -1.39 36.45 -3.05
CA LYS A 128 -0.32 35.59 -3.57
C LYS A 128 -0.74 34.13 -3.61
N LEU A 129 -1.34 33.62 -2.53
CA LEU A 129 -1.74 32.23 -2.45
C LEU A 129 -2.92 31.93 -3.39
N ALA A 130 -3.92 32.81 -3.45
CA ALA A 130 -5.02 32.70 -4.42
C ALA A 130 -4.51 32.70 -5.86
N SER A 131 -3.59 33.61 -6.20
CA SER A 131 -2.95 33.65 -7.53
C SER A 131 -2.17 32.37 -7.83
N LEU A 132 -1.44 31.82 -6.86
CA LEU A 132 -0.69 30.57 -7.01
C LEU A 132 -1.61 29.39 -7.28
N LEU A 133 -2.68 29.24 -6.49
CA LEU A 133 -3.67 28.17 -6.67
C LEU A 133 -4.34 28.26 -8.04
N ALA A 134 -4.77 29.46 -8.44
CA ALA A 134 -5.40 29.68 -9.73
C ALA A 134 -4.45 29.31 -10.90
N LYS A 135 -3.20 29.78 -10.86
CA LYS A 135 -2.19 29.47 -11.89
C LYS A 135 -1.84 27.99 -12.00
N ARG A 136 -1.98 27.23 -10.91
CA ARG A 136 -1.60 25.81 -10.84
C ARG A 136 -2.79 24.87 -10.82
N SER A 137 -4.00 25.38 -11.00
CA SER A 137 -5.24 24.59 -10.89
C SER A 137 -5.23 23.38 -11.83
N GLU A 138 -5.00 23.59 -13.13
CA GLU A 138 -4.95 22.49 -14.11
C GLU A 138 -3.84 21.47 -13.79
N HIS A 139 -2.67 21.96 -13.38
CA HIS A 139 -1.55 21.10 -12.97
C HIS A 139 -1.93 20.22 -11.78
N TYR A 140 -2.53 20.79 -10.73
CA TYR A 140 -2.96 20.04 -9.57
C TYR A 140 -4.07 19.02 -9.90
N HIS A 141 -5.08 19.41 -10.68
CA HIS A 141 -6.15 18.48 -11.08
C HIS A 141 -5.68 17.36 -12.03
N SER A 142 -4.46 17.44 -12.56
CA SER A 142 -3.89 16.37 -13.41
C SER A 142 -3.36 15.15 -12.63
N PHE A 143 -3.33 15.20 -11.29
CA PHE A 143 -2.88 14.06 -10.47
C PHE A 143 -4.05 13.16 -10.06
N PRO A 144 -3.97 11.84 -10.27
CA PRO A 144 -5.10 10.93 -10.04
C PRO A 144 -5.41 10.71 -8.55
N LEU A 145 -4.39 10.72 -7.68
CA LEU A 145 -4.55 10.51 -6.25
C LEU A 145 -4.63 11.86 -5.52
N LEU A 146 -5.75 12.53 -5.65
CA LEU A 146 -6.00 13.87 -5.08
C LEU A 146 -7.06 13.78 -3.98
N PHE A 147 -6.81 14.43 -2.83
CA PHE A 147 -7.86 14.67 -1.84
C PHE A 147 -7.71 15.96 -1.05
N HIS A 148 -8.81 16.40 -0.45
CA HIS A 148 -8.88 17.58 0.40
C HIS A 148 -8.62 17.25 1.88
N VAL A 149 -7.74 18.05 2.50
CA VAL A 149 -7.30 17.91 3.91
C VAL A 149 -8.11 18.75 4.90
N ASP A 150 -9.09 19.51 4.40
CA ASP A 150 -9.94 20.42 5.16
C ASP A 150 -10.73 19.67 6.25
N GLY A 151 -10.83 20.28 7.43
CA GLY A 151 -11.59 19.71 8.57
C GLY A 151 -11.04 18.41 9.15
N LYS A 152 -9.91 17.90 8.67
CA LYS A 152 -9.33 16.61 9.06
C LYS A 152 -8.04 16.78 9.85
N THR A 153 -7.84 15.93 10.85
CA THR A 153 -6.57 15.79 11.56
C THR A 153 -5.49 15.18 10.66
N ALA A 154 -4.22 15.29 11.05
CA ALA A 154 -3.12 14.65 10.32
C ALA A 154 -3.30 13.11 10.23
N GLY A 155 -3.80 12.48 11.30
CA GLY A 155 -4.09 11.04 11.32
C GLY A 155 -5.17 10.64 10.32
N GLN A 156 -6.29 11.38 10.26
CA GLN A 156 -7.35 11.14 9.27
C GLN A 156 -6.87 11.35 7.84
N ASN A 157 -6.05 12.39 7.60
CA ASN A 157 -5.46 12.63 6.28
C ASN A 157 -4.46 11.53 5.88
N ALA A 158 -3.67 11.01 6.83
CA ALA A 158 -2.78 9.88 6.58
C ALA A 158 -3.56 8.60 6.27
N TYR A 159 -4.65 8.34 7.00
CA TYR A 159 -5.55 7.22 6.69
C TYR A 159 -6.14 7.34 5.28
N GLN A 160 -6.66 8.52 4.90
CA GLN A 160 -7.16 8.76 3.55
C GLN A 160 -6.09 8.53 2.47
N ALA A 161 -4.84 8.97 2.74
CA ALA A 161 -3.73 8.72 1.84
C ALA A 161 -3.45 7.23 1.67
N GLN A 162 -3.50 6.43 2.75
CA GLN A 162 -3.34 4.98 2.70
C GLN A 162 -4.49 4.29 1.96
N VAL A 163 -5.74 4.75 2.12
CA VAL A 163 -6.90 4.27 1.37
C VAL A 163 -6.70 4.48 -0.14
N LEU A 164 -6.27 5.68 -0.56
CA LEU A 164 -6.00 5.96 -1.97
C LEU A 164 -4.82 5.15 -2.54
N LEU A 165 -3.81 4.88 -1.72
CA LEU A 165 -2.70 4.00 -2.09
C LEU A 165 -3.09 2.53 -2.16
N GLY A 166 -4.17 2.13 -1.45
CA GLY A 166 -4.48 0.74 -1.20
C GLY A 166 -3.35 0.02 -0.47
N ARG A 167 -2.66 0.67 0.48
CA ARG A 167 -1.49 0.08 1.16
C ARG A 167 -1.54 0.26 2.66
N TYR A 168 -1.29 -0.83 3.37
CA TYR A 168 -1.32 -0.91 4.82
C TYR A 168 -0.17 -1.79 5.32
N HIS A 169 0.27 -1.53 6.54
CA HIS A 169 1.18 -2.42 7.27
C HIS A 169 0.49 -2.85 8.55
N LEU A 170 0.39 -4.16 8.75
CA LEU A 170 -0.30 -4.74 9.90
C LEU A 170 0.71 -5.33 10.88
N SER A 171 0.49 -5.01 12.16
CA SER A 171 1.20 -5.61 13.29
C SER A 171 0.25 -6.55 14.05
N ALA A 172 -0.13 -7.66 13.43
CA ALA A 172 -1.05 -8.67 14.00
C ALA A 172 -0.43 -10.07 13.96
N MET A 173 -0.04 -10.59 15.12
CA MET A 173 0.67 -11.90 15.28
C MET A 173 1.95 -12.02 14.41
N GLY A 174 2.50 -10.87 14.02
CA GLY A 174 3.53 -10.70 13.00
C GLY A 174 3.52 -9.27 12.44
N GLU A 175 4.47 -8.96 11.57
CA GLU A 175 4.51 -7.71 10.79
C GLU A 175 4.52 -8.04 9.30
N TYR A 176 3.53 -7.52 8.57
CA TYR A 176 3.39 -7.77 7.13
C TYR A 176 2.57 -6.68 6.44
N ASP A 177 2.76 -6.56 5.13
CA ASP A 177 2.05 -5.58 4.32
C ASP A 177 0.74 -6.16 3.77
N VAL A 178 -0.25 -5.29 3.61
CA VAL A 178 -1.49 -5.56 2.89
C VAL A 178 -1.60 -4.54 1.76
N ILE A 179 -1.80 -5.02 0.54
CA ILE A 179 -2.04 -4.22 -0.64
C ILE A 179 -3.45 -4.54 -1.14
N VAL A 180 -4.27 -3.52 -1.29
CA VAL A 180 -5.56 -3.57 -1.98
C VAL A 180 -5.35 -3.05 -3.39
N GLY A 181 -5.34 -3.95 -4.37
CA GLY A 181 -4.99 -3.60 -5.75
C GLY A 181 -4.84 -4.82 -6.65
N GLN A 182 -4.52 -4.59 -7.91
CA GLN A 182 -4.53 -5.63 -8.92
C GLN A 182 -3.51 -6.74 -8.65
N ILE A 183 -3.94 -8.00 -8.78
CA ILE A 183 -3.12 -9.19 -8.57
C ILE A 183 -1.90 -9.26 -9.52
N ALA A 184 -1.98 -8.55 -10.64
CA ALA A 184 -0.90 -8.44 -11.62
C ALA A 184 0.37 -7.78 -11.06
N ASN A 185 0.29 -7.11 -9.90
CA ASN A 185 1.43 -6.46 -9.27
C ASN A 185 2.37 -7.41 -8.51
N LEU A 186 2.13 -8.73 -8.53
CA LEU A 186 3.05 -9.70 -7.96
C LEU A 186 4.35 -9.76 -8.76
N SER A 187 5.47 -9.57 -8.05
CA SER A 187 6.82 -9.56 -8.63
C SER A 187 7.75 -10.60 -7.99
N HIS A 188 7.20 -11.59 -7.28
CA HIS A 188 7.92 -12.77 -6.83
C HIS A 188 6.93 -13.90 -6.51
N GLY A 189 7.35 -15.14 -6.74
CA GLY A 189 6.55 -16.34 -6.47
C GLY A 189 7.09 -17.53 -7.23
N ASN A 190 7.51 -18.57 -6.50
CA ASN A 190 8.07 -19.79 -7.09
C ASN A 190 6.97 -20.80 -7.44
N ILE A 191 5.88 -20.79 -6.67
CA ILE A 191 4.76 -21.70 -6.85
C ILE A 191 3.46 -21.03 -6.42
N ILE A 192 2.37 -21.39 -7.10
CA ILE A 192 1.01 -20.97 -6.77
C ILE A 192 0.27 -22.21 -6.26
N VAL A 193 -0.36 -22.10 -5.09
CA VAL A 193 -1.33 -23.06 -4.58
C VAL A 193 -2.72 -22.47 -4.72
N THR A 194 -3.65 -23.22 -5.28
CA THR A 194 -5.03 -22.78 -5.54
C THR A 194 -6.00 -23.97 -5.50
N ASP A 195 -7.31 -23.71 -5.56
CA ASP A 195 -8.33 -24.75 -5.71
C ASP A 195 -8.90 -24.83 -7.13
N GLU A 196 -9.62 -25.92 -7.43
CA GLU A 196 -10.24 -26.16 -8.74
C GLU A 196 -11.24 -25.10 -9.20
N ASN A 197 -11.89 -24.36 -8.30
CA ASN A 197 -12.85 -23.33 -8.66
C ASN A 197 -12.11 -22.06 -9.06
N VAL A 198 -11.14 -21.63 -8.25
CA VAL A 198 -10.33 -20.43 -8.47
C VAL A 198 -9.40 -20.60 -9.67
N ALA A 199 -8.86 -21.81 -9.87
CA ALA A 199 -7.95 -22.12 -10.97
C ALA A 199 -8.53 -21.79 -12.34
N LYS A 200 -9.83 -22.07 -12.54
CA LYS A 200 -10.54 -21.87 -13.82
C LYS A 200 -10.63 -20.41 -14.24
N PHE A 201 -10.61 -19.49 -13.28
CA PHE A 201 -10.84 -18.06 -13.54
C PHE A 201 -9.57 -17.24 -13.50
N HIS A 202 -8.67 -17.52 -12.56
CA HIS A 202 -7.65 -16.54 -12.15
C HIS A 202 -6.21 -17.00 -12.37
N VAL A 203 -5.93 -18.30 -12.41
CA VAL A 203 -4.53 -18.80 -12.48
C VAL A 203 -3.80 -18.32 -13.71
N GLU A 204 -4.41 -18.40 -14.90
CA GLU A 204 -3.73 -18.01 -16.14
C GLU A 204 -3.30 -16.54 -16.12
N LYS A 205 -4.18 -15.66 -15.61
CA LYS A 205 -3.89 -14.22 -15.44
C LYS A 205 -2.70 -14.00 -14.50
N VAL A 206 -2.69 -14.69 -13.36
CA VAL A 206 -1.61 -14.55 -12.35
C VAL A 206 -0.28 -15.11 -12.88
N VAL A 207 -0.29 -16.28 -13.51
CA VAL A 207 0.89 -16.89 -14.12
C VAL A 207 1.46 -16.00 -15.22
N ALA A 208 0.61 -15.45 -16.10
CA ALA A 208 1.04 -14.54 -17.15
C ALA A 208 1.72 -13.28 -16.58
N SER A 209 1.19 -12.73 -15.48
CA SER A 209 1.78 -11.56 -14.83
C SER A 209 3.14 -11.86 -14.19
N LEU A 210 3.26 -13.00 -13.49
CA LEU A 210 4.52 -13.44 -12.91
C LEU A 210 5.58 -13.70 -13.99
N ARG A 211 5.19 -14.27 -15.14
CA ARG A 211 6.07 -14.46 -16.30
C ARG A 211 6.51 -13.16 -16.93
N ALA A 212 5.63 -12.17 -17.05
CA ALA A 212 6.00 -10.83 -17.49
C ALA A 212 7.03 -10.17 -16.55
N SER A 213 6.98 -10.51 -15.26
CA SER A 213 7.95 -10.09 -14.23
C SER A 213 9.22 -10.97 -14.16
N GLY A 214 9.37 -11.97 -15.05
CA GLY A 214 10.56 -12.83 -15.13
C GLY A 214 10.52 -14.09 -14.26
N PHE A 215 9.37 -14.47 -13.70
CA PHE A 215 9.19 -15.68 -12.90
C PHE A 215 8.38 -16.74 -13.66
N ASP A 216 8.70 -18.02 -13.50
CA ASP A 216 7.91 -19.12 -14.07
C ASP A 216 7.34 -19.99 -12.95
N PRO A 217 6.18 -19.62 -12.37
CA PRO A 217 5.63 -20.32 -11.23
C PRO A 217 5.05 -21.68 -11.65
N LYS A 218 5.33 -22.72 -10.86
CA LYS A 218 4.55 -23.97 -10.93
C LYS A 218 3.19 -23.74 -10.27
N VAL A 219 2.17 -24.52 -10.66
CA VAL A 219 0.82 -24.43 -10.09
C VAL A 219 0.45 -25.77 -9.45
N LEU A 220 0.04 -25.73 -8.19
CA LEU A 220 -0.56 -26.84 -7.47
C LEU A 220 -2.04 -26.54 -7.26
N THR A 221 -2.90 -27.42 -7.77
CA THR A 221 -4.35 -27.29 -7.65
C THR A 221 -4.88 -28.39 -6.73
N ILE A 222 -5.52 -27.99 -5.65
CA ILE A 222 -6.19 -28.90 -4.71
C ILE A 222 -7.70 -28.96 -4.99
N PRO A 223 -8.39 -30.03 -4.58
CA PRO A 223 -9.85 -30.08 -4.63
C PRO A 223 -10.48 -28.94 -3.80
N ALA A 224 -11.59 -28.38 -4.29
CA ALA A 224 -12.24 -27.26 -3.63
C ALA A 224 -13.13 -27.71 -2.46
N GLY A 225 -13.17 -26.88 -1.41
CA GLY A 225 -14.10 -27.02 -0.29
C GLY A 225 -13.46 -27.40 1.04
N GLU A 226 -14.15 -27.10 2.13
CA GLU A 226 -13.68 -27.32 3.51
C GLU A 226 -13.35 -28.79 3.81
N ALA A 227 -14.00 -29.75 3.13
CA ALA A 227 -13.75 -31.18 3.32
C ALA A 227 -12.31 -31.60 3.00
N HIS A 228 -11.59 -30.78 2.21
CA HIS A 228 -10.19 -30.99 1.85
C HIS A 228 -9.23 -30.16 2.71
N LYS A 229 -9.75 -29.48 3.74
CA LYS A 229 -8.95 -28.75 4.71
C LYS A 229 -8.36 -29.72 5.75
N ASP A 230 -7.53 -30.65 5.31
CA ASP A 230 -7.05 -31.78 6.10
C ASP A 230 -5.53 -32.00 5.97
N LEU A 231 -5.01 -32.94 6.77
CA LEU A 231 -3.59 -33.28 6.77
C LEU A 231 -3.15 -33.97 5.47
N GLU A 232 -4.04 -34.69 4.78
CA GLU A 232 -3.71 -35.37 3.53
C GLU A 232 -3.37 -34.35 2.44
N THR A 233 -4.17 -33.28 2.36
CA THR A 233 -3.95 -32.17 1.44
C THR A 233 -2.65 -31.42 1.78
N VAL A 234 -2.39 -31.15 3.07
CA VAL A 234 -1.12 -30.56 3.50
C VAL A 234 0.08 -31.44 3.13
N ASN A 235 -0.02 -32.75 3.35
CA ASN A 235 1.04 -33.70 2.99
C ASN A 235 1.31 -33.69 1.47
N TRP A 236 0.25 -33.65 0.67
CA TRP A 236 0.35 -33.53 -0.79
C TRP A 236 1.03 -32.22 -1.21
N LEU A 237 0.71 -31.10 -0.55
CA LEU A 237 1.38 -29.81 -0.81
C LEU A 237 2.88 -29.88 -0.55
N TRP A 238 3.33 -30.50 0.54
CA TRP A 238 4.77 -30.66 0.80
C TRP A 238 5.49 -31.47 -0.28
N HIS A 239 4.87 -32.54 -0.79
CA HIS A 239 5.41 -33.28 -1.94
C HIS A 239 5.49 -32.40 -3.19
N GLY A 240 4.45 -31.64 -3.48
CA GLY A 240 4.44 -30.68 -4.58
C GLY A 240 5.55 -29.63 -4.44
N PHE A 241 5.84 -29.15 -3.23
CA PHE A 241 6.94 -28.21 -2.97
C PHE A 241 8.31 -28.85 -3.25
N LEU A 242 8.53 -30.11 -2.85
CA LEU A 242 9.76 -30.85 -3.14
C LEU A 242 9.96 -31.07 -4.64
N GLU A 243 8.92 -31.52 -5.34
CA GLU A 243 8.94 -31.75 -6.80
C GLU A 243 9.11 -30.44 -7.59
N ALA A 244 8.62 -29.34 -7.03
CA ALA A 244 8.83 -28.01 -7.54
C ALA A 244 10.25 -27.48 -7.30
N GLY A 245 11.06 -28.15 -6.47
CA GLY A 245 12.43 -27.76 -6.16
C GLY A 245 12.51 -26.56 -5.21
N LEU A 246 11.49 -26.33 -4.38
CA LEU A 246 11.49 -25.23 -3.42
C LEU A 246 12.58 -25.42 -2.37
N ASP A 247 13.30 -24.34 -2.10
CA ASP A 247 14.30 -24.23 -1.05
C ASP A 247 13.88 -23.22 0.04
N ARG A 248 14.77 -22.95 1.00
CA ARG A 248 14.49 -22.04 2.13
C ARG A 248 14.25 -20.58 1.74
N LYS A 249 14.59 -20.17 0.52
CA LYS A 249 14.40 -18.80 0.01
C LYS A 249 13.20 -18.70 -0.92
N SER A 250 12.51 -19.80 -1.15
CA SER A 250 11.37 -19.83 -2.05
C SER A 250 10.15 -19.17 -1.42
N THR A 251 9.28 -18.62 -2.26
CA THR A 251 8.00 -18.05 -1.87
C THR A 251 6.84 -18.83 -2.48
N VAL A 252 5.85 -19.18 -1.64
CA VAL A 252 4.58 -19.79 -2.05
C VAL A 252 3.47 -18.74 -2.13
N ILE A 253 2.65 -18.74 -3.19
CA ILE A 253 1.47 -17.88 -3.30
C ILE A 253 0.22 -18.72 -3.01
N ALA A 254 -0.59 -18.31 -2.03
CA ALA A 254 -1.91 -18.88 -1.74
C ALA A 254 -2.98 -18.10 -2.51
N LEU A 255 -3.37 -18.57 -3.70
CA LEU A 255 -4.41 -17.96 -4.53
C LEU A 255 -5.75 -18.68 -4.30
N GLY A 256 -6.57 -18.17 -3.39
CA GLY A 256 -7.88 -18.74 -3.12
C GLY A 256 -8.59 -18.13 -1.92
N GLY A 257 -9.65 -18.79 -1.45
CA GLY A 257 -10.35 -18.40 -0.23
C GLY A 257 -9.60 -18.81 1.06
N GLY A 258 -10.29 -18.71 2.20
CA GLY A 258 -9.70 -19.01 3.52
C GLY A 258 -9.12 -20.43 3.64
N VAL A 259 -9.75 -21.43 3.01
CA VAL A 259 -9.28 -22.83 2.98
C VAL A 259 -7.89 -22.95 2.34
N VAL A 260 -7.72 -22.37 1.15
CA VAL A 260 -6.43 -22.35 0.44
C VAL A 260 -5.39 -21.57 1.26
N GLY A 261 -5.77 -20.42 1.81
CA GLY A 261 -4.90 -19.60 2.66
C GLY A 261 -4.36 -20.36 3.88
N ASP A 262 -5.26 -20.98 4.65
CA ASP A 262 -4.93 -21.70 5.88
C ASP A 262 -3.99 -22.88 5.62
N MET A 263 -4.31 -23.73 4.63
CA MET A 263 -3.49 -24.89 4.32
C MET A 263 -2.15 -24.50 3.72
N THR A 264 -2.13 -23.53 2.82
CA THR A 264 -0.89 -23.07 2.17
C THR A 264 0.03 -22.41 3.19
N GLY A 265 -0.51 -21.54 4.05
CA GLY A 265 0.25 -20.89 5.10
C GLY A 265 0.83 -21.91 6.11
N PHE A 266 0.06 -22.94 6.47
CA PHE A 266 0.53 -24.00 7.37
C PHE A 266 1.58 -24.90 6.70
N ALA A 267 1.37 -25.25 5.42
CA ALA A 267 2.36 -26.01 4.66
C ALA A 267 3.69 -25.23 4.54
N ALA A 268 3.62 -23.91 4.29
CA ALA A 268 4.78 -23.02 4.22
C ALA A 268 5.50 -22.87 5.58
N SER A 269 4.77 -22.81 6.70
CA SER A 269 5.36 -22.64 8.03
C SER A 269 6.16 -23.86 8.50
N THR A 270 5.79 -25.04 8.02
CA THR A 270 6.38 -26.32 8.42
C THR A 270 7.39 -26.84 7.41
N TYR A 271 7.21 -26.54 6.12
CA TYR A 271 8.14 -26.92 5.06
C TYR A 271 9.51 -26.26 5.29
N MET A 272 10.58 -27.08 5.35
CA MET A 272 11.93 -26.63 5.70
C MET A 272 12.04 -25.79 6.98
N ARG A 273 11.07 -25.92 7.91
CA ARG A 273 10.90 -25.10 9.13
C ARG A 273 10.53 -23.63 8.87
N GLY A 274 9.90 -23.34 7.74
CA GLY A 274 9.41 -22.02 7.39
C GLY A 274 10.03 -21.49 6.10
N ILE A 275 9.18 -21.26 5.11
CA ILE A 275 9.49 -20.52 3.89
C ILE A 275 8.51 -19.37 3.70
N GLU A 276 8.86 -18.36 2.91
CA GLU A 276 7.99 -17.21 2.71
C GLU A 276 6.70 -17.61 1.98
N TRP A 277 5.60 -16.93 2.31
CA TRP A 277 4.35 -17.07 1.57
C TRP A 277 3.61 -15.75 1.41
N ILE A 278 2.79 -15.66 0.37
CA ILE A 278 1.94 -14.51 0.05
C ILE A 278 0.49 -14.99 0.07
N GLY A 279 -0.38 -14.24 0.73
CA GLY A 279 -1.83 -14.42 0.62
C GLY A 279 -2.39 -13.65 -0.57
N ALA A 280 -3.08 -14.31 -1.47
CA ALA A 280 -3.83 -13.71 -2.57
C ALA A 280 -5.32 -14.10 -2.44
N PRO A 281 -6.03 -13.51 -1.44
CA PRO A 281 -7.41 -13.88 -1.13
C PRO A 281 -8.35 -13.61 -2.31
N THR A 282 -9.22 -14.58 -2.62
CA THR A 282 -10.19 -14.49 -3.73
C THR A 282 -11.65 -14.46 -3.28
N THR A 283 -11.91 -14.49 -1.97
CA THR A 283 -13.25 -14.31 -1.40
C THR A 283 -13.27 -13.08 -0.51
N LEU A 284 -14.40 -12.38 -0.43
CA LEU A 284 -14.52 -11.20 0.42
C LEU A 284 -14.22 -11.53 1.89
N LEU A 285 -14.73 -12.67 2.39
CA LEU A 285 -14.45 -13.16 3.74
C LEU A 285 -12.94 -13.31 3.99
N SER A 286 -12.20 -13.89 3.03
CA SER A 286 -10.76 -14.03 3.17
C SER A 286 -10.02 -12.69 3.10
N MET A 287 -10.49 -11.72 2.30
CA MET A 287 -9.90 -10.39 2.20
C MET A 287 -10.04 -9.58 3.50
N VAL A 288 -11.15 -9.75 4.24
CA VAL A 288 -11.47 -8.92 5.42
C VAL A 288 -11.31 -9.64 6.75
N ASP A 289 -11.02 -10.94 6.76
CA ASP A 289 -10.82 -11.73 7.98
C ASP A 289 -9.72 -12.79 7.80
N ALA A 290 -9.98 -13.87 7.05
CA ALA A 290 -9.15 -15.08 7.13
C ALA A 290 -7.69 -14.92 6.66
N SER A 291 -7.39 -13.98 5.76
CA SER A 291 -6.00 -13.70 5.35
C SER A 291 -5.24 -12.80 6.34
N LEU A 292 -5.93 -12.28 7.35
CA LEU A 292 -5.40 -11.34 8.33
C LEU A 292 -5.11 -12.06 9.66
N GLY A 293 -3.93 -11.83 10.20
CA GLY A 293 -3.52 -12.31 11.52
C GLY A 293 -2.66 -13.57 11.52
N GLY A 294 -2.35 -14.16 10.36
CA GLY A 294 -1.36 -15.23 10.24
C GLY A 294 -1.72 -16.54 10.94
N LYS A 295 -3.00 -16.74 11.31
CA LYS A 295 -3.48 -18.05 11.75
C LYS A 295 -3.58 -18.93 10.51
N THR A 296 -3.02 -20.12 10.60
CA THR A 296 -2.97 -21.10 9.51
C THR A 296 -3.20 -22.48 10.10
N GLY A 297 -3.76 -23.41 9.34
CA GLY A 297 -4.00 -24.75 9.87
C GLY A 297 -4.91 -25.60 9.00
N PHE A 298 -5.32 -26.72 9.58
CA PHE A 298 -6.24 -27.65 8.96
C PHE A 298 -7.15 -28.27 10.03
N ASP A 299 -8.21 -28.92 9.58
CA ASP A 299 -9.23 -29.53 10.42
C ASP A 299 -8.88 -30.98 10.75
N LEU A 300 -9.27 -31.41 11.95
CA LEU A 300 -9.31 -32.82 12.33
C LEU A 300 -10.77 -33.30 12.37
N PRO A 301 -11.03 -34.61 12.26
CA PRO A 301 -12.38 -35.15 12.50
C PRO A 301 -13.00 -34.72 13.83
N GLU A 302 -12.17 -34.48 14.84
CA GLU A 302 -12.57 -34.04 16.18
C GLU A 302 -12.91 -32.54 16.26
N GLY A 303 -12.49 -31.72 15.29
CA GLY A 303 -12.81 -30.30 15.30
C GLY A 303 -11.99 -29.46 14.32
N LYS A 304 -12.56 -28.30 13.99
CA LYS A 304 -11.98 -27.34 13.06
C LYS A 304 -10.83 -26.54 13.65
N ASN A 305 -9.82 -26.26 12.84
CA ASN A 305 -8.68 -25.39 13.16
C ASN A 305 -7.96 -25.73 14.48
N LEU A 306 -8.01 -27.00 14.91
CA LEU A 306 -7.35 -27.44 16.14
C LEU A 306 -5.84 -27.58 15.97
N ILE A 307 -5.38 -27.85 14.74
CA ILE A 307 -3.96 -27.99 14.40
C ILE A 307 -3.56 -26.89 13.43
N GLY A 308 -2.50 -26.17 13.77
CA GLY A 308 -2.09 -25.01 13.01
C GLY A 308 -0.82 -24.34 13.51
N SER A 309 -0.52 -23.20 12.92
CA SER A 309 0.60 -22.34 13.31
C SER A 309 0.24 -20.87 13.18
N PHE A 310 0.85 -20.04 14.02
CA PHE A 310 0.89 -18.58 13.82
C PHE A 310 2.06 -18.27 12.89
N TYR A 311 1.76 -18.08 11.61
CA TYR A 311 2.74 -17.85 10.56
C TYR A 311 2.25 -16.75 9.61
N PRO A 312 2.54 -15.46 9.93
CA PRO A 312 2.09 -14.33 9.12
C PRO A 312 2.63 -14.42 7.68
N PRO A 313 1.84 -14.04 6.67
CA PRO A 313 2.34 -13.94 5.30
C PRO A 313 3.37 -12.83 5.19
N LYS A 314 4.17 -12.84 4.11
CA LYS A 314 5.04 -11.73 3.76
C LYS A 314 4.25 -10.52 3.24
N LEU A 315 3.15 -10.81 2.55
CA LEU A 315 2.26 -9.87 1.90
C LEU A 315 0.87 -10.49 1.79
N VAL A 316 -0.18 -9.69 1.97
CA VAL A 316 -1.53 -9.99 1.49
C VAL A 316 -1.85 -9.06 0.31
N LEU A 317 -2.18 -9.61 -0.84
CA LEU A 317 -2.60 -8.85 -2.03
C LEU A 317 -4.07 -9.12 -2.31
N ALA A 318 -4.94 -8.22 -1.84
CA ALA A 318 -6.38 -8.28 -2.04
C ALA A 318 -6.76 -7.52 -3.31
N ASP A 319 -7.10 -8.25 -4.38
CA ASP A 319 -7.60 -7.67 -5.63
C ASP A 319 -9.13 -7.76 -5.68
N PRO A 320 -9.87 -6.66 -5.49
CA PRO A 320 -11.33 -6.69 -5.51
C PRO A 320 -11.93 -7.18 -6.84
N GLN A 321 -11.19 -7.10 -7.96
CA GLN A 321 -11.68 -7.60 -9.25
C GLN A 321 -11.87 -9.13 -9.24
N LEU A 322 -11.17 -9.86 -8.36
CA LEU A 322 -11.33 -11.31 -8.25
C LEU A 322 -12.72 -11.70 -7.70
N LEU A 323 -13.41 -10.76 -7.04
CA LEU A 323 -14.76 -10.97 -6.53
C LEU A 323 -15.81 -11.00 -7.65
N GLU A 324 -15.50 -10.56 -8.86
CA GLU A 324 -16.43 -10.57 -10.00
C GLU A 324 -16.88 -11.99 -10.39
N THR A 325 -16.07 -13.01 -10.05
CA THR A 325 -16.40 -14.43 -10.28
C THR A 325 -16.92 -15.14 -9.04
N LEU A 326 -17.04 -14.43 -7.90
CA LEU A 326 -17.43 -15.03 -6.63
C LEU A 326 -18.95 -15.27 -6.61
N PRO A 327 -19.43 -16.47 -6.21
CA PRO A 327 -20.86 -16.70 -6.04
C PRO A 327 -21.48 -15.70 -5.06
N GLU A 328 -22.69 -15.23 -5.36
CA GLU A 328 -23.37 -14.20 -4.57
C GLU A 328 -23.51 -14.58 -3.08
N ALA A 329 -23.80 -15.85 -2.79
CA ALA A 329 -23.90 -16.35 -1.42
C ALA A 329 -22.58 -16.19 -0.64
N GLU A 330 -21.43 -16.41 -1.27
CA GLU A 330 -20.11 -16.23 -0.67
C GLU A 330 -19.76 -14.75 -0.47
N LEU A 331 -20.20 -13.89 -1.41
CA LEU A 331 -20.07 -12.44 -1.26
C LEU A 331 -20.88 -11.93 -0.06
N ILE A 332 -22.14 -12.37 0.06
CA ILE A 332 -23.02 -12.04 1.21
C ILE A 332 -22.40 -12.54 2.51
N SER A 333 -21.86 -13.77 2.52
CA SER A 333 -21.16 -14.31 3.69
C SER A 333 -19.96 -13.46 4.09
N GLY A 334 -19.18 -12.96 3.13
CA GLY A 334 -18.08 -12.03 3.41
C GLY A 334 -18.56 -10.67 3.91
N MET A 335 -19.67 -10.16 3.37
CA MET A 335 -20.25 -8.88 3.80
C MET A 335 -20.71 -8.92 5.27
N ALA A 336 -21.17 -10.08 5.76
CA ALA A 336 -21.47 -10.24 7.18
C ALA A 336 -20.25 -9.92 8.08
N GLU A 337 -19.04 -10.27 7.65
CA GLU A 337 -17.82 -9.95 8.39
C GLU A 337 -17.43 -8.46 8.29
N VAL A 338 -17.70 -7.82 7.15
CA VAL A 338 -17.55 -6.36 7.00
C VAL A 338 -18.47 -5.62 7.97
N VAL A 339 -19.75 -6.02 8.04
CA VAL A 339 -20.73 -5.46 8.97
C VAL A 339 -20.31 -5.68 10.41
N LYS A 340 -19.81 -6.88 10.76
CA LYS A 340 -19.25 -7.17 12.08
C LYS A 340 -18.18 -6.15 12.47
N HIS A 341 -17.20 -5.91 11.59
CA HIS A 341 -16.11 -4.95 11.83
C HIS A 341 -16.64 -3.52 12.05
N GLY A 342 -17.61 -3.11 11.24
CA GLY A 342 -18.29 -1.81 11.42
C GLY A 342 -18.95 -1.68 12.80
N ILE A 343 -19.71 -2.70 13.23
CA ILE A 343 -20.40 -2.69 14.53
C ILE A 343 -19.41 -2.63 15.71
N ILE A 344 -18.31 -3.39 15.66
CA ILE A 344 -17.42 -3.54 16.81
C ILE A 344 -16.41 -2.39 16.95
N SER A 345 -16.02 -1.71 15.86
CA SER A 345 -14.89 -0.78 15.93
C SER A 345 -14.87 0.35 14.90
N ASP A 346 -15.81 0.40 13.95
CA ASP A 346 -15.78 1.43 12.89
C ASP A 346 -17.20 1.91 12.52
N PRO A 347 -17.72 2.94 13.21
CA PRO A 347 -19.03 3.52 12.91
C PRO A 347 -19.14 4.10 11.49
N GLU A 348 -18.03 4.58 10.92
CA GLU A 348 -18.03 5.11 9.55
C GLU A 348 -18.21 3.96 8.55
N LEU A 349 -17.49 2.85 8.72
CA LEU A 349 -17.68 1.64 7.93
C LEU A 349 -19.10 1.07 8.08
N PHE A 350 -19.65 1.03 9.30
CA PHE A 350 -21.02 0.56 9.52
C PHE A 350 -22.04 1.40 8.77
N SER A 351 -21.84 2.71 8.68
CA SER A 351 -22.74 3.61 7.95
C SER A 351 -22.74 3.40 6.42
N LEU A 352 -21.70 2.74 5.88
CA LEU A 352 -21.56 2.41 4.46
C LEU A 352 -22.21 1.07 4.08
N CYS A 353 -22.55 0.23 5.06
CA CYS A 353 -23.13 -1.09 4.86
C CYS A 353 -24.65 -1.05 4.72
#